data_AF-A0A1E7HIV1-F1
#
_entry.id   AF-A0A1E7HIV1-F1
#
_cell.length_a   1.000
_cell.length_b   1.000
_cell.length_c   1.000
_cell.angle_alpha   90.00
_cell.angle_beta   90.00
_cell.angle_gamma   90.00
#
_symmetry.space_group_name_H-M   'P 1'
#
loop_
_entity.id
_entity.type
_entity.pdbx_description
1 polymer ?
#
loop_
_entity_poly.entity_id
_entity_poly.type
_entity_poly.pdbx_seq_one_letter_code
_entity_poly.pdbx_strand_id
1 'polypeptide(L)'
;METDFTPFFKKYEEVSQMADAVFERVKNEHPECVKCKTHCSDCCNALFDLSLIEAMYINHHFRKRFQDKERQALLERANRADRQVYKIKKKAYKDLEAGKKQDEILTQLAAERVRCAFLNDNDKCDLYEYRPITCRLYGIPTSIGVEVHTCGMSGFAEGKEYPAVKLDIIQERLYRISLELTSEIKSKYAKMAEVLVPLSMALLTDYDEEYLGIDGKENSEKKEDENE
;
A
#
# COMPACT_ATOMS: atom_id res chain seq x y z
N MET A 1 -18.13 -4.74 -21.02
CA MET A 1 -16.93 -4.07 -21.55
C MET A 1 -15.87 -4.28 -20.49
N GLU A 2 -14.75 -4.91 -20.81
CA GLU A 2 -13.68 -5.08 -19.84
C GLU A 2 -13.03 -3.71 -19.60
N THR A 3 -13.12 -3.21 -18.37
CA THR A 3 -12.61 -1.91 -18.00
C THR A 3 -11.09 -1.89 -18.11
N ASP A 4 -10.53 -1.03 -18.96
CA ASP A 4 -9.07 -0.89 -19.11
C ASP A 4 -8.49 0.06 -18.05
N PHE A 5 -7.75 -0.50 -17.09
CA PHE A 5 -7.07 0.26 -16.04
C PHE A 5 -5.68 0.77 -16.45
N THR A 6 -5.16 0.38 -17.62
CA THR A 6 -3.81 0.70 -18.10
C THR A 6 -3.49 2.20 -18.05
N PRO A 7 -4.40 3.13 -18.45
CA PRO A 7 -4.10 4.56 -18.39
C PRO A 7 -3.79 5.07 -16.97
N PHE A 8 -4.47 4.54 -15.95
CA PHE A 8 -4.25 4.93 -14.56
C PHE A 8 -2.98 4.30 -14.00
N PHE A 9 -2.66 3.07 -14.40
CA PHE A 9 -1.40 2.42 -14.05
C PHE A 9 -0.20 3.19 -14.61
N LYS A 10 -0.27 3.71 -15.84
CA LYS A 10 0.78 4.59 -16.40
C LYS A 10 0.99 5.85 -15.55
N LYS A 11 -0.09 6.50 -15.11
CA LYS A 11 0.00 7.67 -14.21
C LYS A 11 0.65 7.29 -12.87
N TYR A 12 0.34 6.12 -12.33
CA TYR A 12 0.97 5.59 -11.12
C TYR A 12 2.46 5.26 -11.32
N GLU A 13 2.81 4.68 -12.48
CA GLU A 13 4.20 4.38 -12.86
C GLU A 13 5.04 5.66 -12.93
N GLU A 14 4.50 6.76 -13.46
CA GLU A 14 5.17 8.06 -13.42
C GLU A 14 5.50 8.50 -11.99
N VAL A 15 4.53 8.38 -11.06
CA VAL A 15 4.74 8.66 -9.62
C VAL A 15 5.82 7.77 -9.03
N SER A 16 5.78 6.48 -9.36
CA SER A 16 6.77 5.49 -8.91
C SER A 16 8.17 5.81 -9.42
N GLN A 17 8.32 6.19 -10.68
CA GLN A 17 9.60 6.57 -11.28
C GLN A 17 10.18 7.83 -10.64
N MET A 18 9.35 8.84 -10.35
CA MET A 18 9.81 10.01 -9.60
C MET A 18 10.26 9.65 -8.19
N ALA A 19 9.54 8.75 -7.50
CA ALA A 19 9.92 8.30 -6.17
C ALA A 19 11.30 7.59 -6.19
N ASP A 20 11.54 6.70 -7.15
CA ASP A 20 12.85 6.06 -7.31
C ASP A 20 13.95 7.08 -7.66
N ALA A 21 13.68 8.05 -8.53
CA ALA A 21 14.64 9.09 -8.89
C ALA A 21 15.03 9.96 -7.69
N VAL A 22 14.05 10.33 -6.84
CA VAL A 22 14.31 11.08 -5.61
C VAL A 22 15.13 10.26 -4.62
N PHE A 23 14.82 8.97 -4.47
CA PHE A 23 15.59 8.06 -3.61
C PHE A 23 17.05 7.98 -4.06
N GLU A 24 17.31 7.74 -5.34
CA GLU A 24 18.68 7.65 -5.85
C GLU A 24 19.42 8.99 -5.72
N ARG A 25 18.74 10.13 -5.90
CA ARG A 25 19.35 11.45 -5.63
C ARG A 25 19.82 11.57 -4.17
N VAL A 26 18.94 11.33 -3.20
CA VAL A 26 19.28 11.45 -1.77
C VAL A 26 20.38 10.46 -1.38
N LYS A 27 20.35 9.25 -1.92
CA LYS A 27 21.40 8.25 -1.71
C LYS A 27 22.76 8.68 -2.28
N ASN A 28 22.78 9.35 -3.43
CA ASN A 28 24.02 9.87 -4.02
C ASN A 28 24.55 11.08 -3.25
N GLU A 29 23.67 11.93 -2.72
CA GLU A 29 24.03 13.10 -1.91
C GLU A 29 24.47 12.71 -0.48
N HIS A 30 23.91 11.63 0.08
CA HIS A 30 24.14 11.17 1.46
C HIS A 30 24.36 9.64 1.55
N PRO A 31 25.41 9.09 0.90
CA PRO A 31 25.64 7.65 0.81
C PRO A 31 25.89 6.97 2.18
N GLU A 32 26.45 7.71 3.15
CA GLU A 32 26.67 7.23 4.51
C GLU A 32 25.38 7.13 5.35
N CYS A 33 24.35 7.89 4.97
CA CYS A 33 23.06 7.90 5.65
C CYS A 33 22.10 6.84 5.09
N VAL A 34 22.10 6.62 3.78
CA VAL A 34 21.21 5.65 3.14
C VAL A 34 21.81 4.24 3.19
N LYS A 35 21.56 3.53 4.30
CA LYS A 35 22.04 2.14 4.50
C LYS A 35 21.17 1.07 3.81
N CYS A 36 20.12 1.50 3.11
CA CYS A 36 19.22 0.59 2.42
C CYS A 36 19.96 -0.17 1.32
N LYS A 37 19.90 -1.50 1.39
CA LYS A 37 20.47 -2.43 0.41
C LYS A 37 19.50 -3.57 0.19
N THR A 38 19.62 -4.26 -0.94
CA THR A 38 18.95 -5.57 -1.13
C THR A 38 19.27 -6.44 0.09
N HIS A 39 18.25 -7.12 0.65
CA HIS A 39 18.29 -7.88 1.92
C HIS A 39 18.18 -7.09 3.23
N CYS A 40 18.03 -5.76 3.22
CA CYS A 40 17.79 -5.00 4.47
C CYS A 40 16.45 -5.41 5.14
N SER A 41 15.44 -5.79 4.34
CA SER A 41 14.07 -6.27 4.72
C SER A 41 13.28 -5.43 5.77
N ASP A 42 13.84 -4.32 6.27
CA ASP A 42 13.22 -3.47 7.29
C ASP A 42 11.88 -2.88 6.83
N CYS A 43 11.81 -2.43 5.57
CA CYS A 43 10.58 -1.95 4.94
C CYS A 43 9.53 -3.05 4.78
N CYS A 44 9.95 -4.31 4.67
CA CYS A 44 9.07 -5.47 4.57
C CYS A 44 8.45 -5.88 5.91
N ASN A 45 8.75 -5.16 6.99
CA ASN A 45 8.13 -5.37 8.29
C ASN A 45 7.40 -4.11 8.78
N ALA A 46 7.39 -3.02 8.01
CA ALA A 46 6.70 -1.79 8.35
C ALA A 46 5.20 -1.91 8.09
N LEU A 47 4.38 -1.33 8.98
CA LEU A 47 2.94 -1.27 8.84
C LEU A 47 2.52 0.02 8.14
N PHE A 48 1.85 -0.10 6.99
CA PHE A 48 1.27 1.01 6.25
C PHE A 48 0.11 0.51 5.38
N ASP A 49 -0.75 1.44 4.99
CA ASP A 49 -1.82 1.17 4.02
C ASP A 49 -1.48 1.78 2.66
N LEU A 50 -2.09 1.21 1.61
CA LEU A 50 -1.98 1.61 0.23
C LEU A 50 -3.19 2.45 -0.18
N SER A 51 -2.98 3.40 -1.09
CA SER A 51 -4.08 4.00 -1.84
C SER A 51 -4.78 2.95 -2.74
N LEU A 52 -6.01 3.23 -3.18
CA LEU A 52 -6.75 2.33 -4.08
C LEU A 52 -5.94 2.02 -5.36
N ILE A 53 -5.36 3.03 -6.01
CA ILE A 53 -4.57 2.85 -7.23
C ILE A 53 -3.35 1.94 -6.98
N GLU A 54 -2.65 2.09 -5.87
CA GLU A 54 -1.53 1.22 -5.49
C GLU A 54 -1.99 -0.22 -5.28
N ALA A 55 -3.10 -0.40 -4.56
CA ALA A 55 -3.63 -1.72 -4.24
C ALA A 55 -4.06 -2.47 -5.52
N MET A 56 -4.75 -1.80 -6.45
CA MET A 56 -5.13 -2.35 -7.74
C MET A 56 -3.90 -2.66 -8.62
N TYR A 57 -2.91 -1.76 -8.66
CA TYR A 57 -1.68 -1.96 -9.42
C TYR A 57 -0.89 -3.17 -8.91
N ILE A 58 -0.73 -3.28 -7.58
CA ILE A 58 -0.06 -4.41 -6.94
C ILE A 58 -0.81 -5.71 -7.22
N ASN A 59 -2.14 -5.71 -7.08
CA ASN A 59 -2.97 -6.88 -7.38
C ASN A 59 -2.83 -7.32 -8.84
N HIS A 60 -2.84 -6.39 -9.79
CA HIS A 60 -2.63 -6.65 -11.21
C HIS A 60 -1.29 -7.38 -11.46
N HIS A 61 -0.19 -6.83 -10.97
CA HIS A 61 1.13 -7.43 -11.16
C HIS A 61 1.31 -8.74 -10.38
N PHE A 62 0.72 -8.86 -9.20
CA PHE A 62 0.67 -10.10 -8.42
C PHE A 62 -0.02 -11.22 -9.21
N ARG A 63 -1.24 -10.98 -9.72
CA ARG A 63 -2.00 -11.98 -10.49
C ARG A 63 -1.31 -12.36 -11.79
N LYS A 64 -0.66 -11.39 -12.45
CA LYS A 64 0.08 -11.61 -13.68
C LYS A 64 1.35 -12.44 -13.47
N ARG A 65 2.07 -12.20 -12.37
CA ARG A 65 3.39 -12.79 -12.11
C ARG A 65 3.33 -14.18 -11.48
N PHE A 66 2.39 -14.40 -10.56
CA PHE A 66 2.36 -15.62 -9.74
C PHE A 66 1.15 -16.49 -10.05
N GLN A 67 1.40 -17.77 -10.28
CA GLN A 67 0.37 -18.77 -10.59
C GLN A 67 0.49 -19.97 -9.64
N ASP A 68 -0.56 -20.79 -9.58
CA ASP A 68 -0.61 -22.06 -8.86
C ASP A 68 -0.01 -22.00 -7.45
N LYS A 69 0.99 -22.84 -7.17
CA LYS A 69 1.59 -23.02 -5.84
C LYS A 69 2.25 -21.75 -5.31
N GLU A 70 2.91 -20.97 -6.17
CA GLU A 70 3.56 -19.72 -5.75
C GLU A 70 2.52 -18.69 -5.31
N ARG A 71 1.42 -18.60 -6.07
CA ARG A 71 0.29 -17.73 -5.72
C ARG A 71 -0.33 -18.16 -4.39
N GLN A 72 -0.57 -19.45 -4.19
CA GLN A 72 -1.13 -19.95 -2.92
C GLN A 72 -0.22 -19.65 -1.72
N ALA A 73 1.09 -19.86 -1.85
CA ALA A 73 2.05 -19.54 -0.79
C ALA A 73 2.06 -18.04 -0.43
N LEU A 74 1.92 -17.16 -1.44
CA LEU A 74 1.76 -15.71 -1.22
C LEU A 74 0.44 -15.37 -0.52
N LEU A 75 -0.68 -15.98 -0.94
CA LEU A 75 -1.99 -15.77 -0.32
C LEU A 75 -2.03 -16.27 1.13
N GLU A 76 -1.34 -17.36 1.45
CA GLU A 76 -1.19 -17.83 2.82
C GLU A 76 -0.39 -16.84 3.69
N ARG A 77 0.72 -16.30 3.15
CA ARG A 77 1.49 -15.23 3.81
C ARG A 77 0.62 -13.98 4.02
N ALA A 78 -0.15 -13.58 3.00
CA ALA A 78 -1.07 -12.45 3.07
C ALA A 78 -2.16 -12.66 4.14
N ASN A 79 -2.80 -13.83 4.19
CA ASN A 79 -3.77 -14.18 5.23
C ASN A 79 -3.19 -14.11 6.66
N ARG A 80 -1.93 -14.55 6.85
CA ARG A 80 -1.25 -14.43 8.15
C ARG A 80 -1.02 -12.98 8.53
N ALA A 81 -0.50 -12.17 7.60
CA ALA A 81 -0.27 -10.74 7.80
C ALA A 81 -1.58 -10.01 8.10
N ASP A 82 -2.64 -10.30 7.33
CA ASP A 82 -3.93 -9.64 7.46
C ASP A 82 -4.57 -9.84 8.84
N ARG A 83 -4.53 -11.07 9.36
CA ARG A 83 -5.00 -11.36 10.72
C ARG A 83 -4.24 -10.59 11.79
N GLN A 84 -2.95 -10.31 11.58
CA GLN A 84 -2.16 -9.49 12.50
C GLN A 84 -2.57 -8.03 12.39
N VAL A 85 -2.66 -7.49 11.15
CA VAL A 85 -3.10 -6.11 10.90
C VAL A 85 -4.50 -5.87 11.48
N TYR A 86 -5.44 -6.79 11.29
CA TYR A 86 -6.79 -6.69 11.85
C TYR A 86 -6.76 -6.59 13.38
N LYS A 87 -5.96 -7.41 14.07
CA LYS A 87 -5.83 -7.35 15.54
C LYS A 87 -5.26 -6.00 16.00
N ILE A 88 -4.24 -5.50 15.30
CA ILE A 88 -3.60 -4.21 15.57
C ILE A 88 -4.61 -3.07 15.38
N LYS A 89 -5.28 -3.00 14.21
CA LYS A 89 -6.28 -1.97 13.92
C LYS A 89 -7.46 -2.02 14.90
N LYS A 90 -7.93 -3.23 15.26
CA LYS A 90 -8.99 -3.41 16.25
C LYS A 90 -8.59 -2.92 17.64
N LYS A 91 -7.34 -3.15 18.05
CA LYS A 91 -6.81 -2.63 19.31
C LYS A 91 -6.73 -1.10 19.28
N ALA A 92 -6.17 -0.52 18.22
CA ALA A 92 -6.06 0.93 18.05
C ALA A 92 -7.44 1.62 18.07
N TYR A 93 -8.44 1.03 17.42
CA TYR A 93 -9.82 1.51 17.47
C TYR A 93 -10.42 1.48 18.89
N LYS A 94 -10.22 0.39 19.63
CA LYS A 94 -10.66 0.30 21.04
C LYS A 94 -9.97 1.30 21.95
N ASP A 95 -8.67 1.51 21.75
CA ASP A 95 -7.90 2.50 22.51
C ASP A 95 -8.41 3.92 22.23
N LEU A 96 -8.78 4.22 20.97
CA LEU A 96 -9.41 5.49 20.60
C LEU A 96 -10.78 5.66 21.28
N GLU A 97 -11.63 4.63 21.24
CA GLU A 97 -12.93 4.64 21.94
C GLU A 97 -12.78 4.81 23.47
N ALA A 98 -11.70 4.28 24.04
CA ALA A 98 -11.36 4.45 25.45
C ALA A 98 -10.80 5.84 25.79
N GLY A 99 -10.71 6.75 24.81
CA GLY A 99 -10.29 8.15 25.01
C GLY A 99 -8.78 8.37 24.98
N LYS A 100 -8.01 7.39 24.49
CA LYS A 100 -6.56 7.56 24.32
C LYS A 100 -6.26 8.60 23.25
N LYS A 101 -5.20 9.38 23.44
CA LYS A 101 -4.79 10.42 22.49
C LYS A 101 -4.37 9.81 21.15
N GLN A 102 -4.79 10.46 20.06
CA GLN A 102 -4.48 10.01 18.69
C GLN A 102 -2.98 9.88 18.45
N ASP A 103 -2.18 10.87 18.84
CA ASP A 103 -0.72 10.85 18.66
C ASP A 103 -0.05 9.64 19.33
N GLU A 104 -0.57 9.23 20.50
CA GLU A 104 -0.07 8.06 21.22
C GLU A 104 -0.43 6.76 20.47
N ILE A 105 -1.65 6.67 19.94
CA ILE A 105 -2.08 5.53 19.12
C ILE A 105 -1.24 5.45 17.84
N LEU A 106 -1.00 6.58 17.17
CA LEU A 106 -0.19 6.65 15.96
C LEU A 106 1.26 6.24 16.24
N THR A 107 1.84 6.69 17.35
CA THR A 107 3.18 6.28 17.78
C THR A 107 3.25 4.77 18.01
N GLN A 108 2.22 4.18 18.64
CA GLN A 108 2.17 2.73 18.84
C GLN A 108 2.05 1.97 17.52
N LEU A 109 1.18 2.42 16.61
CA LEU A 109 1.03 1.83 15.28
C LEU A 109 2.33 1.91 14.46
N ALA A 110 3.08 3.01 14.56
CA ALA A 110 4.36 3.17 13.88
C ALA A 110 5.44 2.18 14.38
N ALA A 111 5.33 1.73 15.63
CA ALA A 111 6.23 0.73 16.22
C ALA A 111 5.83 -0.71 15.92
N GLU A 112 4.60 -0.96 15.44
CA GLU A 112 4.13 -2.30 15.10
C GLU A 112 4.88 -2.85 13.88
N ARG A 113 5.15 -4.16 13.91
CA ARG A 113 5.92 -4.85 12.88
C ARG A 113 5.14 -6.04 12.36
N VAL A 114 4.70 -5.97 11.11
CA VAL A 114 3.97 -7.04 10.44
C VAL A 114 4.75 -7.49 9.21
N ARG A 115 5.11 -8.76 9.19
CA ARG A 115 5.86 -9.34 8.08
C ARG A 115 5.05 -9.29 6.78
N CYS A 116 5.58 -8.61 5.78
CA CYS A 116 5.01 -8.46 4.45
C CYS A 116 4.80 -9.81 3.74
N ALA A 117 3.72 -9.91 2.98
CA ALA A 117 3.40 -11.10 2.20
C ALA A 117 4.44 -11.39 1.11
N PHE A 118 5.04 -10.37 0.50
CA PHE A 118 6.05 -10.51 -0.56
C PHE A 118 7.46 -10.78 -0.05
N LEU A 119 7.73 -10.71 1.27
CA LEU A 119 9.05 -11.06 1.78
C LEU A 119 9.23 -12.57 1.70
N ASN A 120 10.19 -13.05 0.91
CA ASN A 120 10.53 -14.48 0.82
C ASN A 120 11.57 -14.89 1.87
N ASP A 121 11.93 -16.17 1.86
CA ASP A 121 12.84 -16.76 2.85
C ASP A 121 14.31 -16.35 2.65
N ASN A 122 14.62 -15.65 1.55
CA ASN A 122 15.95 -15.09 1.25
C ASN A 122 16.03 -13.58 1.57
N ASP A 123 15.08 -13.05 2.35
CA ASP A 123 14.94 -11.62 2.66
C ASP A 123 14.83 -10.72 1.42
N LYS A 124 14.25 -11.24 0.33
CA LYS A 124 13.95 -10.49 -0.89
C LYS A 124 12.44 -10.28 -1.04
N CYS A 125 12.07 -9.14 -1.61
CA CYS A 125 10.69 -8.90 -2.02
C CYS A 125 10.42 -9.60 -3.35
N ASP A 126 9.45 -10.51 -3.39
CA ASP A 126 9.02 -11.23 -4.59
C ASP A 126 8.42 -10.28 -5.66
N LEU A 127 7.94 -9.10 -5.25
CA LEU A 127 7.35 -8.07 -6.11
C LEU A 127 8.15 -6.74 -6.06
N TYR A 128 9.47 -6.82 -6.00
CA TYR A 128 10.33 -5.64 -5.80
C TYR A 128 10.14 -4.55 -6.87
N GLU A 129 10.02 -4.92 -8.14
CA GLU A 129 9.88 -3.98 -9.27
C GLU A 129 8.58 -3.15 -9.20
N TYR A 130 7.52 -3.75 -8.65
CA TYR A 130 6.17 -3.15 -8.56
C TYR A 130 5.81 -2.74 -7.13
N ARG A 131 6.82 -2.58 -6.26
CA ARG A 131 6.64 -2.16 -4.85
C ARG A 131 5.91 -0.80 -4.75
N PRO A 132 5.15 -0.58 -3.66
CA PRO A 132 4.41 0.67 -3.43
C PRO A 132 5.33 1.85 -3.15
N ILE A 133 4.79 3.07 -3.20
CA ILE A 133 5.55 4.32 -3.01
C ILE A 133 6.26 4.32 -1.66
N THR A 134 5.59 3.91 -0.59
CA THR A 134 6.17 3.83 0.76
C THR A 134 7.42 2.94 0.78
N CYS A 135 7.44 1.84 0.02
CA CYS A 135 8.62 0.99 -0.09
C CYS A 135 9.74 1.60 -0.94
N ARG A 136 9.42 2.41 -1.95
CA ARG A 136 10.40 3.10 -2.82
C ARG A 136 11.15 4.19 -2.07
N LEU A 137 10.44 4.93 -1.22
CA LEU A 137 10.99 6.01 -0.40
C LEU A 137 11.55 5.51 0.94
N TYR A 138 11.42 4.22 1.24
CA TYR A 138 11.88 3.70 2.52
C TYR A 138 13.42 3.77 2.63
N GLY A 139 13.89 4.40 3.71
CA GLY A 139 15.33 4.55 3.97
C GLY A 139 15.88 5.95 3.66
N ILE A 140 15.08 6.86 3.12
CA ILE A 140 15.37 8.30 3.04
C ILE A 140 14.39 9.08 3.93
N PRO A 141 14.68 10.35 4.28
CA PRO A 141 13.77 11.15 5.08
C PRO A 141 12.50 11.48 4.30
N THR A 142 11.35 11.29 4.94
CA THR A 142 10.03 11.67 4.41
C THR A 142 9.34 12.60 5.39
N SER A 143 8.53 13.53 4.92
CA SER A 143 7.78 14.44 5.78
C SER A 143 6.27 14.36 5.54
N ILE A 144 5.50 14.50 6.62
CA ILE A 144 4.05 14.70 6.58
C ILE A 144 3.76 15.98 7.37
N GLY A 145 3.33 17.04 6.68
CA GLY A 145 3.24 18.37 7.30
C GLY A 145 4.62 18.86 7.75
N VAL A 146 4.78 19.08 9.06
CA VAL A 146 6.04 19.53 9.68
C VAL A 146 6.89 18.39 10.25
N GLU A 147 6.31 17.19 10.36
CA GLU A 147 6.99 16.04 10.95
C GLU A 147 7.85 15.34 9.91
N VAL A 148 9.07 14.99 10.30
CA VAL A 148 10.01 14.24 9.47
C VAL A 148 10.20 12.86 10.08
N HIS A 149 10.08 11.83 9.24
CA HIS A 149 10.27 10.45 9.60
C HIS A 149 11.46 9.88 8.83
N THR A 150 12.26 9.08 9.53
CA THR A 150 13.38 8.36 8.95
C THR A 150 13.32 6.89 9.37
N CYS A 151 13.91 6.01 8.55
CA CYS A 151 14.09 4.61 8.91
C CYS A 151 15.08 4.51 10.08
N GLY A 152 14.76 3.70 11.10
CA GLY A 152 15.63 3.50 12.27
C GLY A 152 16.99 2.86 11.96
N MET A 153 17.15 2.26 10.77
CA MET A 153 18.43 1.73 10.30
C MET A 153 19.25 2.74 9.48
N SER A 154 18.67 3.88 9.13
CA SER A 154 19.38 4.93 8.39
C SER A 154 20.44 5.63 9.26
N GLY A 155 21.35 6.36 8.63
CA GLY A 155 22.35 7.19 9.29
C GLY A 155 21.97 8.67 9.36
N PHE A 156 20.70 9.02 9.10
CA PHE A 156 20.24 10.40 9.22
C PHE A 156 20.20 10.80 10.71
N ALA A 157 21.00 11.80 11.08
CA ALA A 157 21.10 12.24 12.47
C ALA A 157 20.08 13.34 12.79
N GLU A 158 19.50 13.28 13.99
CA GLU A 158 18.61 14.31 14.49
C GLU A 158 19.31 15.68 14.59
N GLY A 159 18.60 16.76 14.28
CA GLY A 159 19.13 18.13 14.32
C GLY A 159 20.02 18.53 13.14
N LYS A 160 20.22 17.66 12.13
CA LYS A 160 20.89 18.01 10.87
C LYS A 160 19.89 18.22 9.75
N GLU A 161 20.24 19.10 8.82
CA GLU A 161 19.42 19.38 7.63
C GLU A 161 19.68 18.34 6.54
N TYR A 162 18.60 17.68 6.11
CA TYR A 162 18.59 16.71 5.02
C TYR A 162 17.36 16.95 4.14
N PRO A 163 17.42 16.62 2.84
CA PRO A 163 16.24 16.66 1.99
C PRO A 163 15.20 15.64 2.48
N ALA A 164 13.97 16.12 2.75
CA ALA A 164 12.83 15.28 3.09
C ALA A 164 11.81 15.26 1.95
N VAL A 165 11.33 14.06 1.62
CA VAL A 165 10.29 13.88 0.60
C VAL A 165 8.93 14.15 1.23
N LYS A 166 8.21 15.13 0.68
CA LYS A 166 6.83 15.48 1.09
C LYS A 166 5.86 14.38 0.68
N LEU A 167 5.56 13.49 1.62
CA LEU A 167 4.76 12.30 1.38
C LEU A 167 3.27 12.66 1.19
N ASP A 168 2.80 13.69 1.87
CA ASP A 168 1.46 14.29 1.70
C ASP A 168 1.17 14.69 0.25
N ILE A 169 2.12 15.33 -0.43
CA ILE A 169 1.99 15.71 -1.85
C ILE A 169 1.85 14.45 -2.74
N ILE A 170 2.61 13.39 -2.44
CA ILE A 170 2.54 12.15 -3.22
C ILE A 170 1.20 11.45 -2.95
N GLN A 171 0.76 11.38 -1.69
CA GLN A 171 -0.54 10.82 -1.32
C GLN A 171 -1.69 11.56 -1.99
N GLU A 172 -1.64 12.90 -2.08
CA GLU A 172 -2.64 13.68 -2.82
C GLU A 172 -2.66 13.30 -4.32
N ARG A 173 -1.49 13.10 -4.93
CA ARG A 173 -1.41 12.67 -6.34
C ARG A 173 -1.96 11.25 -6.54
N LEU A 174 -1.67 10.32 -5.64
CA LEU A 174 -2.23 8.96 -5.66
C LEU A 174 -3.75 8.97 -5.49
N TYR A 175 -4.26 9.82 -4.59
CA TYR A 175 -5.68 10.04 -4.40
C TYR A 175 -6.36 10.60 -5.67
N ARG A 176 -5.74 11.58 -6.34
CA ARG A 176 -6.25 12.10 -7.62
C ARG A 176 -6.33 11.03 -8.71
N ILE A 177 -5.32 10.17 -8.84
CA ILE A 177 -5.39 9.05 -9.79
C ILE A 177 -6.53 8.09 -9.43
N SER A 178 -6.71 7.81 -8.14
CA SER A 178 -7.82 6.97 -7.64
C SER A 178 -9.19 7.61 -7.92
N LEU A 179 -9.32 8.93 -7.75
CA LEU A 179 -10.53 9.68 -8.08
C LEU A 179 -10.87 9.62 -9.57
N GLU A 180 -9.89 9.86 -10.43
CA GLU A 180 -10.05 9.76 -11.88
C GLU A 180 -10.48 8.34 -12.28
N LEU A 181 -9.83 7.31 -11.73
CA LEU A 181 -10.18 5.91 -11.98
C LEU A 181 -11.64 5.63 -11.59
N THR A 182 -12.02 5.96 -10.35
CA THR A 182 -13.38 5.69 -9.85
C THR A 182 -14.47 6.46 -10.60
N SER A 183 -14.12 7.65 -11.11
CA SER A 183 -15.02 8.48 -11.92
C SER A 183 -15.21 7.90 -13.32
N GLU A 184 -14.13 7.43 -13.97
CA GLU A 184 -14.17 6.83 -15.30
C GLU A 184 -15.03 5.56 -15.32
N ILE A 185 -14.88 4.72 -14.30
CA ILE A 185 -15.66 3.48 -14.16
C ILE A 185 -17.08 3.71 -13.62
N LYS A 186 -17.43 4.97 -13.30
CA LYS A 186 -18.71 5.37 -12.71
C LYS A 186 -19.08 4.56 -11.48
N SER A 187 -18.11 4.37 -10.58
CA SER A 187 -18.32 3.66 -9.33
C SER A 187 -19.50 4.27 -8.55
N LYS A 188 -20.48 3.45 -8.17
CA LYS A 188 -21.58 3.88 -7.29
C LYS A 188 -21.12 4.19 -5.85
N TYR A 189 -19.94 3.76 -5.48
CA TYR A 189 -19.36 4.01 -4.16
C TYR A 189 -18.67 5.36 -4.11
N ALA A 190 -19.32 6.34 -3.49
CA ALA A 190 -18.83 7.74 -3.43
C ALA A 190 -17.45 7.91 -2.78
N LYS A 191 -17.07 7.02 -1.86
CA LYS A 191 -15.79 7.07 -1.13
C LYS A 191 -14.75 6.06 -1.62
N MET A 192 -14.96 5.44 -2.78
CA MET A 192 -14.07 4.39 -3.29
C MET A 192 -12.62 4.87 -3.41
N ALA A 193 -12.41 6.10 -3.89
CA ALA A 193 -11.08 6.68 -4.04
C ALA A 193 -10.36 6.94 -2.71
N GLU A 194 -11.09 7.04 -1.59
CA GLU A 194 -10.54 7.29 -0.24
C GLU A 194 -10.12 5.99 0.47
N VAL A 195 -10.40 4.82 -0.13
CA VAL A 195 -10.12 3.54 0.51
C VAL A 195 -8.61 3.36 0.68
N LEU A 196 -8.21 3.06 1.93
CA LEU A 196 -6.87 2.66 2.30
C LEU A 196 -6.82 1.15 2.55
N VAL A 197 -5.91 0.47 1.86
CA VAL A 197 -5.88 -1.00 1.80
C VAL A 197 -4.55 -1.50 2.37
N PRO A 198 -4.55 -2.34 3.43
CA PRO A 198 -3.34 -3.05 3.82
C PRO A 198 -2.78 -3.84 2.64
N LEU A 199 -1.45 -3.91 2.52
CA LEU A 199 -0.82 -4.70 1.45
C LEU A 199 -1.35 -6.14 1.41
N SER A 200 -1.62 -6.77 2.56
CA SER A 200 -2.24 -8.10 2.64
C SER A 200 -3.59 -8.16 1.93
N MET A 201 -4.48 -7.20 2.19
CA MET A 201 -5.78 -7.12 1.53
C MET A 201 -5.66 -6.83 0.04
N ALA A 202 -4.66 -6.07 -0.38
CA ALA A 202 -4.43 -5.84 -1.81
C ALA A 202 -4.19 -7.16 -2.58
N LEU A 203 -3.68 -8.22 -1.93
CA LEU A 203 -3.53 -9.55 -2.55
C LEU A 203 -4.81 -10.39 -2.43
N LEU A 204 -5.51 -10.27 -1.29
CA LEU A 204 -6.68 -11.09 -0.96
C LEU A 204 -7.96 -10.61 -1.65
N THR A 205 -8.01 -9.36 -2.10
CA THR A 205 -9.16 -8.77 -2.77
C THR A 205 -9.21 -9.11 -4.26
N ASP A 206 -10.40 -9.48 -4.73
CA ASP A 206 -10.79 -9.44 -6.14
C ASP A 206 -11.33 -8.04 -6.46
N TYR A 207 -10.60 -7.26 -7.25
CA TYR A 207 -11.01 -5.92 -7.69
C TYR A 207 -11.91 -6.01 -8.93
N ASP A 208 -13.03 -6.72 -8.79
CA ASP A 208 -14.00 -6.92 -9.86
C ASP A 208 -15.06 -5.80 -9.93
N GLU A 209 -16.02 -5.95 -10.83
CA GLU A 209 -17.11 -4.97 -11.01
C GLU A 209 -17.94 -4.78 -9.73
N GLU A 210 -18.15 -5.85 -8.94
CA GLU A 210 -18.91 -5.77 -7.69
C GLU A 210 -18.15 -4.95 -6.65
N TYR A 211 -16.88 -5.29 -6.42
CA TYR A 211 -16.03 -4.55 -5.49
C TYR A 211 -15.92 -3.09 -5.88
N LEU A 212 -15.72 -2.80 -7.17
CA LEU A 212 -15.54 -1.45 -7.69
C LEU A 212 -16.85 -0.69 -7.86
N GLY A 213 -18.00 -1.34 -7.68
CA GLY A 213 -19.32 -0.70 -7.79
C GLY A 213 -19.64 -0.25 -9.20
N ILE A 214 -19.18 -1.00 -10.21
CA ILE A 214 -19.51 -0.77 -11.62
C ILE A 214 -20.88 -1.41 -11.87
N ASP A 215 -21.82 -0.63 -12.43
CA ASP A 215 -23.14 -1.16 -12.78
C ASP A 215 -22.99 -2.12 -13.97
N GLY A 216 -22.90 -3.42 -13.66
CA GLY A 216 -22.54 -4.46 -14.63
C GLY A 216 -23.12 -5.85 -14.42
N LYS A 217 -23.71 -6.17 -13.25
CA LYS A 217 -24.52 -7.39 -12.99
C LYS A 217 -25.36 -7.19 -11.71
N GLU A 218 -26.59 -6.74 -11.84
CA GLU A 218 -27.60 -7.14 -10.85
C GLU A 218 -27.76 -8.67 -10.96
N ASN A 219 -27.71 -9.36 -9.83
CA ASN A 219 -27.96 -10.79 -9.71
C ASN A 219 -29.24 -11.19 -10.45
N SER A 220 -29.10 -11.80 -11.63
CA SER A 220 -30.19 -12.50 -12.33
C SER A 220 -30.40 -13.92 -11.78
N GLU A 221 -29.83 -14.27 -10.63
CA GLU A 221 -30.04 -15.54 -9.96
C GLU A 221 -30.55 -15.30 -8.55
N LYS A 222 -31.88 -15.12 -8.43
CA LYS A 222 -32.74 -15.54 -7.29
C LYS A 222 -34.15 -15.00 -7.49
N LYS A 223 -35.01 -15.83 -8.13
CA LYS A 223 -36.42 -16.11 -7.80
C LYS A 223 -37.15 -16.73 -9.01
N GLU A 224 -36.70 -17.90 -9.43
CA GLU A 224 -37.59 -18.93 -9.97
C GLU A 224 -37.37 -20.13 -9.06
N ASP A 225 -38.35 -20.37 -8.19
CA ASP A 225 -38.63 -21.62 -7.45
C ASP A 225 -39.37 -21.28 -6.13
N GLU A 226 -40.55 -20.70 -6.26
CA GLU A 226 -41.65 -20.88 -5.29
C GLU A 226 -42.95 -20.82 -6.10
N ASN A 227 -43.26 -21.92 -6.79
CA ASN A 227 -44.62 -22.33 -7.16
C ASN A 227 -44.56 -23.77 -7.71
N GLU A 228 -44.55 -24.74 -6.80
CA GLU A 228 -45.27 -26.01 -6.93
C GLU A 228 -45.51 -26.64 -5.56
#